data_AF-A0A6B3G3Z3-F1
#
_entry.id   AF-A0A6B3G3Z3-F1
#
_cell.length_a   1.000
_cell.length_b   1.000
_cell.length_c   1.000
_cell.angle_alpha   90.00
_cell.angle_beta   90.00
_cell.angle_gamma   90.00
#
_symmetry.space_group_name_H-M   'P 1'
#
loop_
_entity.id
_entity.type
_entity.pdbx_description
1 polymer ?
#
loop_
_entity_poly.entity_id
_entity_poly.type
_entity_poly.pdbx_seq_one_letter_code
_entity_poly.pdbx_strand_id
1 'polypeptide(L)'
;VVVATYNVTASSSQRTLVTALVATGVPVVTVAIRNPYDVAHLTGTGVAASLAAYSWTDVELRAAARVIAGRAEPEGTLPVPVQHADDPTQVLYPVGHGLSY
;
A
#
# COMPACT_ATOMS: atom_id res chain seq x y z
N VAL A 1 -0.44 -6.09 12.01
CA VAL A 1 -0.71 -4.63 12.15
C VAL A 1 -1.22 -4.12 10.81
N VAL A 2 -2.27 -3.28 10.81
CA VAL A 2 -2.73 -2.56 9.62
C VAL A 2 -2.42 -1.08 9.82
N VAL A 3 -1.77 -0.44 8.86
CA VAL A 3 -1.39 0.98 8.92
C VAL A 3 -1.87 1.69 7.67
N ALA A 4 -2.65 2.75 7.86
CA ALA A 4 -3.04 3.64 6.77
C ALA A 4 -1.88 4.58 6.44
N THR A 5 -1.56 4.74 5.15
CA THR A 5 -0.51 5.62 4.66
C THR A 5 -1.06 6.63 3.67
N TYR A 6 -0.42 7.80 3.61
CA TYR A 6 -0.88 8.92 2.80
C TYR A 6 0.31 9.70 2.23
N ASN A 7 0.57 9.59 0.93
CA ASN A 7 1.65 10.26 0.21
C ASN A 7 3.01 10.07 0.89
N VAL A 8 3.41 8.81 1.04
CA VAL A 8 4.75 8.49 1.54
C VAL A 8 5.78 9.00 0.53
N THR A 9 6.83 9.63 1.03
CA THR A 9 7.99 10.09 0.28
C THR A 9 9.26 9.52 0.93
N ALA A 10 10.41 9.74 0.30
CA ALA A 10 11.70 9.27 0.83
C ALA A 10 11.99 9.74 2.27
N SER A 11 11.60 10.97 2.62
CA SER A 11 11.80 11.59 3.93
C SER A 11 10.58 11.52 4.86
N SER A 12 9.54 10.78 4.48
CA SER A 12 8.29 10.73 5.25
C SER A 12 8.48 10.04 6.59
N SER A 13 7.99 10.65 7.67
CA SER A 13 7.93 10.04 9.01
C SER A 13 7.07 8.77 9.02
N GLN A 14 6.12 8.63 8.10
CA GLN A 14 5.34 7.40 7.92
C GLN A 14 6.23 6.23 7.51
N ARG A 15 7.27 6.46 6.68
CA ARG A 15 8.25 5.42 6.32
C ARG A 15 9.00 4.94 7.56
N THR A 16 9.42 5.86 8.43
CA THR A 16 10.05 5.52 9.71
C THR A 16 9.12 4.70 10.61
N LEU A 17 7.85 5.10 10.72
CA LEU A 17 6.83 4.36 11.47
C LEU A 17 6.64 2.94 10.91
N VAL A 18 6.47 2.79 9.60
CA VAL A 18 6.28 1.48 8.96
C VAL A 18 7.50 0.58 9.20
N THR A 19 8.71 1.09 9.01
CA THR A 19 9.94 0.33 9.30
C THR A 19 10.02 -0.09 10.77
N ALA A 20 9.65 0.79 11.70
CA ALA A 20 9.63 0.46 13.12
C ALA A 20 8.59 -0.61 13.45
N LEU A 21 7.40 -0.56 12.82
CA LEU A 21 6.37 -1.58 12.97
C LEU A 21 6.83 -2.93 12.42
N VAL A 22 7.46 -2.95 11.24
CA VAL A 22 8.00 -4.20 10.66
C VAL A 22 9.09 -4.79 11.56
N ALA A 23 9.95 -3.96 12.15
CA ALA A 23 11.01 -4.41 13.06
C ALA A 23 10.49 -5.10 14.34
N THR A 24 9.20 -4.96 14.68
CA THR A 24 8.58 -5.71 15.78
C THR A 24 8.41 -7.20 15.49
N GLY A 25 8.59 -7.63 14.23
CA GLY A 25 8.35 -9.00 13.79
C GLY A 25 6.86 -9.34 13.57
N VAL A 26 5.95 -8.39 13.82
CA VAL A 26 4.52 -8.55 13.51
C VAL A 26 4.28 -8.23 12.03
N PRO A 27 3.56 -9.08 11.27
CA PRO A 27 3.23 -8.77 9.87
C PRO A 27 2.52 -7.43 9.73
N VAL A 28 3.03 -6.57 8.84
CA VAL A 28 2.50 -5.22 8.58
C VAL A 28 1.83 -5.18 7.21
N VAL A 29 0.57 -4.73 7.18
CA VAL A 29 -0.18 -4.44 5.95
C VAL A 29 -0.34 -2.93 5.83
N THR A 30 0.10 -2.36 4.72
CA THR A 30 -0.05 -0.93 4.43
C THR A 30 -1.29 -0.67 3.59
N VAL A 31 -2.04 0.37 3.92
CA VAL A 31 -3.25 0.77 3.18
C VAL A 31 -3.07 2.20 2.69
N ALA A 32 -2.79 2.37 1.40
CA ALA A 32 -2.60 3.69 0.80
C ALA A 32 -3.97 4.34 0.54
N ILE A 33 -4.29 5.37 1.33
CA ILE A 33 -5.63 5.96 1.39
C ILE A 33 -5.82 7.19 0.48
N ARG A 34 -4.87 7.51 -0.42
CA ARG A 34 -4.99 8.63 -1.37
C ARG A 34 -4.71 8.25 -2.82
N ASN A 35 -3.59 7.58 -3.05
CA ASN A 35 -3.13 7.16 -4.37
C ASN A 35 -2.27 5.90 -4.20
N PRO A 36 -1.85 5.20 -5.27
CA PRO A 36 -1.19 3.91 -5.13
C PRO A 36 0.33 4.01 -4.92
N TYR A 37 0.89 5.22 -4.80
CA TYR A 37 2.33 5.43 -4.97
C TYR A 37 3.16 5.15 -3.71
N ASP A 38 2.53 5.09 -2.54
CA ASP A 38 3.23 4.86 -1.26
C ASP A 38 4.08 3.57 -1.29
N VAL A 39 3.61 2.54 -2.00
CA VAL A 39 4.32 1.25 -2.11
C VAL A 39 5.70 1.39 -2.75
N ALA A 40 5.92 2.39 -3.63
CA ALA A 40 7.23 2.65 -4.24
C ALA A 40 8.29 3.02 -3.20
N HIS A 41 7.89 3.65 -2.09
CA HIS A 41 8.77 4.04 -0.99
C HIS A 41 8.84 3.02 0.15
N LEU A 42 7.92 2.04 0.16
CA LEU A 42 7.81 1.01 1.19
C LEU A 42 8.28 -0.38 0.71
N THR A 43 8.49 -0.55 -0.60
CA THR A 43 9.08 -1.76 -1.16
C THR A 43 10.46 -2.00 -0.53
N GLY A 44 10.72 -3.26 -0.15
CA GLY A 44 11.96 -3.64 0.54
C GLY A 44 12.00 -3.35 2.04
N THR A 45 10.99 -2.69 2.63
CA THR A 45 10.93 -2.48 4.09
C THR A 45 10.50 -3.71 4.88
N GLY A 46 10.02 -4.77 4.21
CA GLY A 46 9.53 -6.00 4.84
C GLY A 46 8.02 -5.99 5.17
N VAL A 47 7.26 -5.05 4.61
CA VAL A 47 5.78 -5.10 4.66
C VAL A 47 5.27 -6.40 4.02
N ALA A 48 4.25 -6.99 4.64
CA ALA A 48 3.69 -8.28 4.21
C ALA A 48 2.73 -8.12 3.03
N ALA A 49 2.00 -7.01 2.98
CA ALA A 49 1.11 -6.68 1.87
C ALA A 49 0.89 -5.16 1.78
N SER A 50 0.53 -4.69 0.60
CA SER A 50 0.12 -3.30 0.35
C SER A 50 -1.19 -3.27 -0.41
N LEU A 51 -2.15 -2.47 0.07
CA LEU A 51 -3.46 -2.27 -0.53
C LEU A 51 -3.63 -0.80 -0.91
N ALA A 52 -3.92 -0.51 -2.18
CA ALA A 52 -4.29 0.82 -2.63
C ALA A 52 -5.81 1.01 -2.50
N ALA A 53 -6.26 1.78 -1.51
CA ALA A 53 -7.67 2.02 -1.23
C ALA A 53 -8.22 3.30 -1.88
N TYR A 54 -7.34 4.22 -2.31
CA TYR A 54 -7.67 5.49 -3.00
C TYR A 54 -8.56 6.47 -2.23
N SER A 55 -9.00 6.14 -1.01
CA SER A 55 -9.83 7.00 -0.17
C SER A 55 -9.72 6.62 1.31
N TRP A 56 -10.15 7.53 2.18
CA TRP A 56 -10.18 7.38 3.64
C TRP A 56 -11.57 7.56 4.26
N THR A 57 -12.64 7.63 3.45
CA THR A 57 -13.98 7.73 4.04
C THR A 57 -14.39 6.40 4.69
N ASP A 58 -15.41 6.48 5.54
CA ASP A 58 -15.93 5.35 6.30
C ASP A 58 -16.33 4.16 5.41
N VAL A 59 -16.88 4.43 4.22
CA VAL A 59 -17.31 3.38 3.29
C VAL A 59 -16.10 2.63 2.73
N GLU A 60 -15.06 3.33 2.26
CA GLU A 60 -13.89 2.69 1.66
C GLU A 60 -13.02 1.99 2.71
N LEU A 61 -12.90 2.54 3.92
CA LEU A 61 -12.16 1.86 5.00
C LEU A 61 -12.86 0.57 5.44
N ARG A 62 -14.19 0.55 5.50
CA ARG A 62 -14.93 -0.71 5.75
C ARG A 62 -14.76 -1.72 4.62
N ALA A 63 -14.71 -1.26 3.36
CA ALA A 63 -14.44 -2.13 2.22
C ALA A 63 -13.02 -2.72 2.28
N ALA A 64 -12.00 -1.88 2.52
CA ALA A 64 -10.62 -2.31 2.70
C ALA A 64 -10.48 -3.32 3.84
N ALA A 65 -11.17 -3.09 4.98
CA ALA A 65 -11.18 -4.03 6.09
C ALA A 65 -11.81 -5.39 5.74
N ARG A 66 -12.89 -5.41 4.93
CA ARG A 66 -13.47 -6.68 4.45
C ARG A 66 -12.52 -7.42 3.53
N VAL A 67 -11.85 -6.72 2.61
CA VAL A 67 -10.82 -7.31 1.74
C VAL A 67 -9.71 -7.90 2.59
N ILE A 68 -9.02 -7.10 3.43
CA ILE A 68 -7.91 -7.57 4.29
C ILE A 68 -8.30 -8.77 5.17
N ALA A 69 -9.55 -8.83 5.62
CA ALA A 69 -10.06 -9.94 6.44
C ALA A 69 -10.53 -11.17 5.63
N GLY A 70 -10.37 -11.20 4.32
CA GLY A 70 -10.82 -12.29 3.44
C GLY A 70 -12.34 -12.42 3.32
N ARG A 71 -13.10 -11.36 3.64
CA ARG A 71 -14.57 -11.32 3.55
C ARG A 71 -15.09 -10.74 2.24
N ALA A 72 -14.19 -10.26 1.39
CA ALA A 72 -14.44 -9.81 0.03
C ALA A 72 -13.17 -10.06 -0.79
N GLU A 73 -13.30 -10.46 -2.05
CA GLU A 73 -12.15 -10.68 -2.93
C GLU A 73 -11.62 -9.34 -3.47
N PRO A 74 -10.28 -9.16 -3.55
CA PRO A 74 -9.70 -8.01 -4.22
C PRO A 74 -9.82 -8.18 -5.74
N GLU A 75 -10.62 -7.31 -6.37
CA GLU A 75 -10.86 -7.32 -7.83
C GLU A 75 -10.22 -6.11 -8.55
N GLY A 76 -9.69 -5.14 -7.79
CA GLY A 76 -9.15 -3.90 -8.33
C GLY A 76 -7.81 -4.06 -9.03
N THR A 77 -7.65 -3.36 -10.15
CA THR A 77 -6.37 -3.24 -10.88
C THR A 77 -5.94 -1.78 -10.99
N LEU A 78 -4.63 -1.53 -11.00
CA LEU A 78 -4.07 -0.19 -11.11
C LEU A 78 -4.51 0.52 -12.41
N PRO A 79 -5.18 1.68 -12.34
CA PRO A 79 -5.52 2.49 -13.53
C PRO A 79 -4.34 3.37 -13.99
N VAL A 80 -3.26 3.43 -13.22
CA VAL A 80 -2.05 4.22 -13.44
C VAL A 80 -0.83 3.37 -13.08
N PRO A 81 0.33 3.55 -13.74
CA PRO A 81 1.53 2.82 -13.34
C PRO A 81 2.07 3.38 -12.01
N VAL A 82 2.66 2.51 -11.19
CA VAL A 82 3.52 2.92 -10.07
C VAL A 82 4.97 2.84 -10.55
N GLN A 83 5.68 3.96 -10.49
CA GLN A 83 7.09 4.05 -10.86
C GLN A 83 8.00 3.70 -9.67
N HIS A 84 9.24 3.32 -9.93
CA HIS A 84 10.25 3.22 -8.88
C HIS A 84 10.49 4.59 -8.24
N ALA A 85 10.64 4.61 -6.92
CA ALA A 85 10.92 5.84 -6.17
C ALA A 85 12.27 6.48 -6.53
N ASP A 86 13.28 5.64 -6.81
CA ASP A 86 14.66 6.10 -7.07
C ASP A 86 14.94 6.33 -8.56
N ASP A 87 14.09 5.80 -9.46
CA ASP A 87 14.16 6.01 -10.90
C ASP A 87 12.74 6.06 -11.51
N PRO A 88 12.16 7.27 -11.68
CA PRO A 88 10.81 7.43 -12.21
C PRO A 88 10.64 6.94 -13.67
N THR A 89 11.73 6.65 -14.39
CA THR A 89 11.63 6.11 -15.75
C THR A 89 11.31 4.61 -15.75
N GLN A 90 11.51 3.93 -14.61
CA GLN A 90 11.22 2.51 -14.45
C GLN A 90 9.85 2.29 -13.78
N VAL A 91 9.09 1.35 -14.35
CA VAL A 91 7.78 0.96 -13.83
C VAL A 91 7.97 -0.19 -12.82
N LEU A 92 7.54 0.05 -11.57
CA LEU A 92 7.51 -0.96 -10.51
C LEU A 92 6.26 -1.84 -10.64
N TYR A 93 5.09 -1.23 -10.85
CA TYR A 93 3.84 -1.92 -11.12
C TYR A 93 3.13 -1.29 -12.33
N PRO A 94 2.84 -2.05 -13.40
CA PRO A 94 2.20 -1.50 -14.60
C PRO A 94 0.71 -1.23 -14.39
N VAL A 95 0.13 -0.46 -15.32
CA VAL A 95 -1.33 -0.36 -15.46
C VAL A 95 -1.91 -1.76 -15.64
N GLY A 96 -3.05 -2.03 -14.99
CA GLY A 96 -3.70 -3.35 -14.98
C GLY A 96 -3.15 -4.31 -13.92
N HIS A 97 -2.10 -3.95 -13.18
CA HIS A 97 -1.61 -4.79 -12.08
C HIS A 97 -2.62 -4.84 -10.93
N GLY A 98 -2.90 -6.06 -10.44
CA GLY A 98 -3.72 -6.35 -9.28
C GLY A 98 -3.48 -7.81 -8.87
N LEU A 99 -3.66 -8.11 -7.59
CA LEU A 99 -3.49 -9.46 -7.04
C LEU A 99 -4.84 -10.00 -6.57
N SER A 100 -4.98 -11.33 -6.57
CA SER A 100 -6.11 -12.10 -6.02
C SER A 100 -5.64 -13.02 -4.90
N TYR A 101 -6.57 -13.60 -4.14
CA TYR A 101 -6.29 -14.60 -3.10
C TYR A 101 -6.05 -16.00 -3.64
#